data_AF-A0A0L9UHG1-F1
#
_entry.id   AF-A0A0L9UHG1-F1
#
_cell.length_a   1.000
_cell.length_b   1.000
_cell.length_c   1.000
_cell.angle_alpha   90.00
_cell.angle_beta   90.00
_cell.angle_gamma   90.00
#
_symmetry.space_group_name_H-M   'P 1'
#
loop_
_entity.id
_entity.type
_entity.pdbx_description
1 polymer ?
#
loop_
_entity_poly.entity_id
_entity_poly.type
_entity_poly.pdbx_seq_one_letter_code
_entity_poly.pdbx_strand_id
1 'polypeptide(L)'
;MVALEQCNYPLDSYITDYVCLFDFLINSSRDVDTLVQQEVLVNWTGDTDTVVNLFNSLSKNITQSNMNSNYLTVSQKLNVFYRNIFNKMKSTLRRDYCNSPWQTAATIAAIVLLVLSVIQTVCSIIGVLPKE
;
A
#
# COMPACT_ATOMS: atom_id res chain seq x y z
N MET A 1 11.33 -11.25 -24.41
CA MET A 1 10.38 -11.99 -23.55
C MET A 1 8.99 -11.37 -23.64
N VAL A 2 8.82 -10.11 -23.20
CA VAL A 2 7.56 -9.35 -23.41
C VAL A 2 7.16 -9.32 -24.88
N ALA A 3 8.06 -8.93 -25.79
CA ALA A 3 7.78 -8.95 -27.23
C ALA A 3 7.46 -10.35 -27.78
N LEU A 4 8.01 -11.42 -27.19
CA LEU A 4 7.72 -12.79 -27.61
C LEU A 4 6.28 -13.18 -27.23
N GLU A 5 5.87 -12.90 -25.98
CA GLU A 5 4.48 -13.09 -25.52
C GLU A 5 3.51 -12.27 -26.37
N GLN A 6 3.81 -11.00 -26.60
CA GLN A 6 2.94 -10.10 -27.39
C GLN A 6 2.75 -10.59 -28.83
N CYS A 7 3.80 -11.13 -29.47
CA CYS A 7 3.73 -11.57 -30.86
C CYS A 7 3.17 -12.99 -31.03
N ASN A 8 3.44 -13.91 -30.10
CA ASN A 8 3.18 -15.34 -30.30
C ASN A 8 2.16 -15.93 -29.31
N TYR A 9 1.95 -15.28 -28.17
CA TYR A 9 1.11 -15.77 -27.09
C TYR A 9 0.24 -14.64 -26.48
N PRO A 10 -0.57 -13.94 -27.30
CA PRO A 10 -1.30 -12.74 -26.86
C PRO A 10 -2.39 -13.02 -25.81
N LEU A 11 -2.70 -14.29 -25.52
CA LEU A 11 -3.63 -14.72 -24.48
C LEU A 11 -2.92 -15.26 -23.21
N ASP A 12 -1.62 -15.53 -23.29
CA ASP A 12 -0.79 -16.07 -22.21
C ASP A 12 0.34 -15.10 -21.86
N SER A 13 -0.02 -13.86 -21.56
CA SER A 13 0.89 -12.73 -21.39
C SER A 13 1.32 -12.51 -19.93
N TYR A 14 1.78 -13.57 -19.26
CA TYR A 14 2.11 -13.53 -17.82
C TYR A 14 3.21 -12.53 -17.48
N ILE A 15 4.27 -12.48 -18.27
CA ILE A 15 5.42 -11.60 -18.04
C ILE A 15 5.04 -10.17 -18.39
N THR A 16 4.24 -9.98 -19.44
CA THR A 16 3.65 -8.70 -19.80
C THR A 16 2.79 -8.15 -18.65
N ASP A 17 1.91 -8.96 -18.07
CA ASP A 17 1.03 -8.53 -16.98
C ASP A 17 1.81 -8.19 -15.72
N TYR A 18 2.89 -8.94 -15.45
CA TYR A 18 3.82 -8.61 -14.38
C TYR A 18 4.50 -7.25 -14.61
N VAL A 19 5.00 -6.99 -15.83
CA VAL A 19 5.61 -5.70 -16.18
C VAL A 19 4.60 -4.57 -16.05
N CYS A 20 3.37 -4.74 -16.54
CA CYS A 20 2.30 -3.74 -16.39
C CYS A 20 1.95 -3.48 -14.92
N LEU A 21 1.90 -4.50 -14.06
CA LEU A 21 1.68 -4.31 -12.63
C LEU A 21 2.76 -3.41 -12.02
N PHE A 22 4.03 -3.67 -12.32
CA PHE A 22 5.14 -2.88 -11.79
C PHE A 22 5.21 -1.47 -12.38
N ASP A 23 4.80 -1.29 -13.64
CA ASP A 23 4.64 0.03 -14.25
C ASP A 23 3.65 0.91 -13.47
N PHE A 24 2.53 0.35 -13.02
CA PHE A 24 1.57 1.08 -12.18
C PHE A 24 2.14 1.43 -10.79
N LEU A 25 3.09 0.63 -10.28
CA LEU A 25 3.69 0.85 -8.96
C LEU A 25 4.91 1.78 -9.01
N ILE A 26 5.64 1.83 -10.12
CA ILE A 26 6.93 2.53 -10.24
C ILE A 26 6.75 3.75 -11.15
N ASN A 27 6.59 4.92 -10.55
CA ASN A 27 6.59 6.19 -11.28
C ASN A 27 7.87 7.01 -11.03
N SER A 28 8.56 6.73 -9.92
CA SER A 28 9.72 7.46 -9.45
C SER A 28 10.72 6.56 -8.73
N SER A 29 11.94 7.04 -8.56
CA SER A 29 13.02 6.32 -7.85
C SER A 29 12.65 6.05 -6.39
N ARG A 30 11.83 6.92 -5.78
CA ARG A 30 11.27 6.72 -4.43
C ARG A 30 10.34 5.50 -4.36
N ASP A 31 9.57 5.24 -5.42
CA ASP A 31 8.69 4.08 -5.47
C ASP A 31 9.53 2.81 -5.51
N VAL A 32 10.62 2.81 -6.29
CA VAL A 32 11.61 1.72 -6.32
C VAL A 32 12.24 1.52 -4.94
N ASP A 33 12.71 2.58 -4.28
CA ASP A 33 13.28 2.49 -2.93
C ASP A 33 12.28 1.88 -1.94
N THR A 34 11.01 2.28 -2.02
CA THR A 34 9.96 1.77 -1.15
C THR A 34 9.72 0.28 -1.41
N LEU A 35 9.62 -0.14 -2.68
CA LEU A 35 9.41 -1.54 -3.05
C LEU A 35 10.60 -2.41 -2.66
N VAL A 36 11.82 -1.89 -2.76
CA VAL A 36 13.04 -2.58 -2.31
C VAL A 36 13.06 -2.71 -0.78
N GLN A 37 12.75 -1.63 -0.07
CA GLN A 37 12.71 -1.64 1.40
C GLN A 37 11.63 -2.58 1.95
N GLN A 38 10.52 -2.74 1.24
CA GLN A 38 9.46 -3.69 1.59
C GLN A 38 9.70 -5.11 1.02
N GLU A 39 10.88 -5.37 0.45
CA GLU A 39 11.28 -6.66 -0.14
C GLU A 39 10.34 -7.17 -1.26
N VAL A 40 9.59 -6.27 -1.88
CA VAL A 40 8.70 -6.56 -3.03
C VAL A 40 9.49 -6.62 -4.33
N LEU A 41 10.58 -5.84 -4.42
CA LEU A 41 11.45 -5.76 -5.59
C LEU A 41 12.91 -5.92 -5.16
N VAL A 42 13.67 -6.74 -5.87
CA VAL A 42 15.13 -6.82 -5.67
C VAL A 42 15.82 -6.00 -6.75
N ASN A 43 16.52 -4.94 -6.33
CA ASN A 43 17.27 -4.08 -7.25
C ASN A 43 18.67 -4.66 -7.50
N TRP A 44 18.86 -5.27 -8.67
CA TRP A 44 20.16 -5.76 -9.13
C TRP A 44 20.96 -4.73 -9.95
N THR A 45 20.35 -3.62 -10.36
CA THR A 45 21.03 -2.59 -11.18
C THR A 45 21.87 -1.65 -10.31
N GLY A 46 21.64 -1.61 -9.00
CA GLY A 46 22.35 -0.74 -8.05
C GLY A 46 21.98 0.74 -8.15
N ASP A 47 21.24 1.12 -9.19
CA ASP A 47 20.72 2.45 -9.46
C ASP A 47 19.21 2.39 -9.68
N THR A 48 18.46 3.19 -8.91
CA THR A 48 17.00 3.19 -8.95
C THR A 48 16.45 3.91 -10.18
N ASP A 49 17.15 4.92 -10.71
CA ASP A 49 16.74 5.60 -11.94
C ASP A 49 16.80 4.64 -13.15
N THR A 50 17.79 3.77 -13.19
CA THR A 50 17.88 2.69 -14.18
C THR A 50 16.68 1.74 -14.10
N VAL A 51 16.20 1.39 -12.89
CA VAL A 51 15.01 0.54 -12.72
C VAL A 51 13.75 1.25 -13.22
N VAL A 52 13.56 2.53 -12.85
CA VAL A 52 12.42 3.34 -13.32
C VAL A 52 12.40 3.40 -14.84
N ASN A 53 13.55 3.70 -15.45
CA ASN A 53 13.69 3.78 -16.90
C ASN A 53 13.44 2.44 -17.59
N LEU A 54 13.86 1.33 -16.97
CA LEU A 54 13.64 -0.02 -17.49
C LEU A 54 12.15 -0.33 -17.59
N PHE A 55 11.39 -0.19 -16.49
CA PHE A 55 9.95 -0.50 -16.48
C PHE A 55 9.19 0.44 -17.41
N ASN A 56 9.42 1.76 -17.31
CA ASN A 56 8.78 2.73 -18.20
C ASN A 56 9.08 2.47 -19.68
N SER A 57 10.28 1.97 -20.01
CA SER A 57 10.65 1.65 -21.40
C SER A 57 10.09 0.32 -21.88
N LEU A 58 9.99 -0.68 -20.99
CA LEU A 58 9.38 -1.98 -21.30
C LEU A 58 7.87 -1.84 -21.50
N SER A 59 7.22 -0.95 -20.77
CA SER A 59 5.77 -0.69 -20.88
C SER A 59 5.41 0.12 -22.13
N LYS A 60 6.38 0.82 -22.74
CA LYS A 60 6.15 1.50 -24.02
C LYS A 60 5.82 0.47 -25.10
N ASN A 61 4.66 0.64 -25.71
CA ASN A 61 4.13 -0.18 -26.81
C ASN A 61 3.66 -1.60 -26.40
N ILE A 62 3.42 -1.85 -25.10
CA ILE A 62 2.65 -3.03 -24.70
C ILE A 62 1.19 -2.82 -25.09
N THR A 63 0.61 -3.80 -25.80
CA THR A 63 -0.83 -3.81 -26.08
C THR A 63 -1.49 -4.76 -25.10
N GLN A 64 -2.09 -4.21 -24.04
CA GLN A 64 -2.76 -5.03 -23.05
C GLN A 64 -4.19 -5.34 -23.51
N SER A 65 -4.41 -6.56 -24.00
CA SER A 65 -5.73 -7.05 -24.44
C SER A 65 -6.55 -7.58 -23.26
N ASN A 66 -5.89 -8.22 -22.30
CA ASN A 66 -6.48 -8.73 -21.07
C ASN A 66 -5.38 -8.84 -20.00
N MET A 67 -5.76 -8.79 -18.72
CA MET A 67 -4.82 -8.98 -17.61
C MET A 67 -5.16 -10.28 -16.88
N ASN A 68 -4.15 -11.06 -16.53
CA ASN A 68 -4.33 -12.29 -15.76
C ASN A 68 -5.12 -12.03 -14.46
N SER A 69 -6.09 -12.90 -14.18
CA SER A 69 -6.99 -12.78 -13.03
C SER A 69 -6.25 -12.74 -11.69
N ASN A 70 -5.09 -13.38 -11.58
CA ASN A 70 -4.28 -13.38 -10.37
C ASN A 70 -3.72 -11.98 -10.09
N TYR A 71 -3.11 -11.34 -11.10
CA TYR A 71 -2.58 -9.98 -10.96
C TYR A 71 -3.71 -8.96 -10.74
N LEU A 72 -4.84 -9.09 -11.45
CA LEU A 72 -6.03 -8.27 -11.20
C LEU A 72 -6.52 -8.39 -9.75
N THR A 73 -6.60 -9.62 -9.23
CA THR A 73 -7.04 -9.87 -7.86
C THR A 73 -6.10 -9.22 -6.84
N VAL A 74 -4.78 -9.32 -7.06
CA VAL A 74 -3.78 -8.67 -6.20
C VAL A 74 -3.94 -7.14 -6.24
N SER A 75 -4.05 -6.54 -7.44
CA SER A 75 -4.27 -5.10 -7.60
C SER A 75 -5.56 -4.62 -6.93
N GLN A 76 -6.65 -5.38 -7.05
CA GLN A 76 -7.91 -5.07 -6.40
C GLN A 76 -7.79 -5.13 -4.87
N LYS A 77 -7.17 -6.19 -4.32
CA LYS A 77 -6.92 -6.31 -2.89
C LYS A 77 -6.07 -5.16 -2.36
N LEU A 78 -5.03 -4.77 -3.09
CA LEU A 78 -4.18 -3.63 -2.75
C LEU A 78 -5.00 -2.32 -2.71
N ASN A 79 -5.84 -2.10 -3.72
CA ASN A 79 -6.68 -0.90 -3.78
C ASN A 79 -7.74 -0.88 -2.66
N VAL A 80 -8.36 -2.01 -2.34
CA VAL A 80 -9.29 -2.16 -1.21
C VAL A 80 -8.58 -1.87 0.11
N PHE A 81 -7.38 -2.42 0.29
CA PHE A 81 -6.56 -2.17 1.49
C PHE A 81 -6.24 -0.68 1.64
N TYR A 82 -5.84 -0.02 0.55
CA TYR A 82 -5.51 1.41 0.54
C TYR A 82 -6.74 2.31 0.76
N ARG A 83 -7.91 1.94 0.22
CA ARG A 83 -9.16 2.73 0.39
C ARG A 83 -9.75 2.65 1.79
N ASN A 84 -9.36 1.66 2.60
CA ASN A 84 -9.87 1.53 3.96
C ASN A 84 -9.37 2.67 4.86
N ILE A 85 -10.31 3.47 5.38
CA ILE A 85 -10.02 4.63 6.25
C ILE A 85 -9.26 4.20 7.51
N PHE A 86 -9.58 3.05 8.11
CA PHE A 86 -8.87 2.56 9.29
C PHE A 86 -7.40 2.24 8.99
N ASN A 87 -7.10 1.71 7.81
CA ASN A 87 -5.72 1.44 7.40
C ASN A 87 -4.96 2.75 7.19
N LYS A 88 -5.60 3.76 6.58
CA LYS A 88 -5.01 5.10 6.45
C LYS A 88 -4.73 5.72 7.82
N MET A 89 -5.72 5.75 8.71
CA MET A 89 -5.58 6.28 10.07
C MET A 89 -4.49 5.55 10.85
N LYS A 90 -4.45 4.22 10.78
CA LYS A 90 -3.40 3.41 11.42
C LYS A 90 -2.02 3.71 10.86
N SER A 91 -1.90 3.88 9.54
CA SER A 91 -0.64 4.23 8.88
C SER A 91 -0.14 5.60 9.33
N THR A 92 -1.01 6.63 9.31
CA THR A 92 -0.70 7.97 9.79
C THR A 92 -0.32 7.97 11.27
N LEU A 93 -1.10 7.28 12.13
CA LEU A 93 -0.82 7.22 13.56
C LEU A 93 0.52 6.57 13.84
N ARG A 94 0.85 5.48 13.15
CA ARG A 94 2.16 4.83 13.26
C ARG A 94 3.29 5.75 12.80
N ARG A 95 3.12 6.42 11.66
CA ARG A 95 4.14 7.28 11.04
C ARG A 95 4.42 8.53 11.85
N ASP A 96 3.41 9.13 12.48
CA ASP A 96 3.57 10.42 13.12
C ASP A 96 3.85 10.29 14.62
N TYR A 97 3.34 9.22 15.25
CA TYR A 97 3.35 9.08 16.71
C TYR A 97 4.06 7.83 17.23
N CYS A 98 4.40 6.85 16.38
CA CYS A 98 5.10 5.63 16.81
C CYS A 98 6.53 5.53 16.26
N ASN A 99 7.24 6.66 16.12
CA ASN A 99 8.61 6.67 15.56
C ASN A 99 9.69 6.25 16.56
N SER A 100 9.41 6.31 17.86
CA SER A 100 10.29 5.84 18.91
C SER A 100 9.54 5.05 19.98
N PRO A 101 10.22 4.20 20.77
CA PRO A 101 9.58 3.47 21.86
C PRO A 101 8.87 4.40 22.85
N TRP A 102 9.48 5.56 23.14
CA TRP A 102 8.91 6.55 24.06
C TRP A 102 7.66 7.23 23.49
N GLN A 103 7.71 7.67 22.22
CA GLN A 103 6.54 8.27 21.58
C GLN A 103 5.39 7.25 21.51
N THR A 104 5.69 5.99 21.17
CA THR A 104 4.71 4.91 21.14
C THR A 104 4.05 4.72 22.51
N ALA A 105 4.83 4.70 23.60
CA ALA A 105 4.28 4.58 24.95
C ALA A 105 3.38 5.76 25.33
N ALA A 106 3.80 6.99 24.99
CA ALA A 106 2.99 8.19 25.21
C ALA A 106 1.69 8.17 24.42
N THR A 107 1.71 7.73 23.16
CA THR A 107 0.51 7.55 22.33
C THR A 107 -0.45 6.52 22.92
N ILE A 108 0.06 5.39 23.39
CA ILE A 108 -0.77 4.36 24.06
C ILE A 108 -1.41 4.95 25.33
N ALA A 109 -0.64 5.64 26.17
CA ALA A 109 -1.17 6.28 27.37
C ALA A 109 -2.27 7.31 27.03
N ALA A 110 -2.06 8.15 26.00
CA ALA A 110 -3.05 9.11 25.55
C ALA A 110 -4.34 8.44 25.05
N ILE A 111 -4.24 7.33 24.30
CA ILE A 111 -5.40 6.56 23.85
C ILE A 111 -6.17 5.97 25.04
N VAL A 112 -5.47 5.38 26.01
CA VAL A 112 -6.10 4.82 27.22
C VAL A 112 -6.81 5.90 28.01
N LEU A 113 -6.16 7.05 28.23
CA LEU A 113 -6.77 8.18 28.92
C LEU A 113 -8.02 8.70 28.20
N LEU A 114 -7.97 8.82 26.86
CA LEU A 114 -9.12 9.25 26.06
C LEU A 114 -10.30 8.27 26.22
N VAL A 115 -10.05 6.97 26.14
CA VAL A 115 -11.10 5.95 26.33
C VAL A 115 -11.71 6.04 27.73
N LEU A 116 -10.87 6.16 28.77
CA LEU A 116 -11.34 6.33 30.15
C LEU A 116 -12.18 7.60 30.31
N SER A 117 -11.75 8.72 29.72
CA SER A 117 -12.52 9.97 29.75
C SER A 117 -13.88 9.83 29.08
N VAL A 118 -13.97 9.17 27.92
CA VAL A 118 -15.25 8.92 27.24
C VAL A 118 -16.19 8.08 28.11
N ILE A 119 -15.68 6.99 28.71
CA ILE A 119 -16.45 6.15 29.62
C ILE A 119 -16.96 6.99 30.80
N GLN A 120 -16.09 7.78 31.42
CA GLN A 120 -16.45 8.65 32.54
C GLN A 120 -17.52 9.68 32.16
N THR A 121 -17.42 10.30 30.99
CA THR A 121 -18.42 11.25 30.48
C THR A 121 -19.77 10.57 30.26
N VAL A 122 -19.80 9.40 29.63
CA VAL A 122 -21.04 8.64 29.39
C VAL A 122 -21.69 8.20 30.70
N CYS A 123 -20.91 7.64 31.64
CA CYS A 123 -21.41 7.26 32.96
C CYS A 123 -21.96 8.46 33.73
N SER A 124 -21.29 9.61 33.66
CA SER A 124 -21.77 10.86 34.29
C SER A 124 -23.10 11.31 33.71
N ILE A 125 -23.27 11.29 32.39
CA ILE A 125 -24.54 11.67 31.73
C ILE A 125 -25.66 10.72 32.15
N ILE A 126 -25.42 9.41 32.14
CA ILE A 126 -26.41 8.40 32.54
C ILE A 126 -26.78 8.56 34.02
N GLY A 127 -25.80 8.84 34.88
CA GLY A 127 -26.04 9.05 36.31
C GLY A 127 -26.84 10.31 36.64
N VAL A 128 -26.84 11.30 35.75
CA VAL A 128 -27.57 12.57 35.90
C VAL A 128 -28.97 12.52 35.28
N LEU A 129 -29.23 11.60 34.35
CA LEU A 129 -30.59 11.40 33.81
C LEU A 129 -31.51 10.79 34.89
N PRO A 130 -32.65 11.43 35.20
CA PRO A 130 -33.58 10.90 36.18
C PRO A 130 -34.14 9.56 35.69
N LYS A 131 -34.20 8.58 36.59
CA LYS A 131 -34.91 7.32 36.34
C LYS A 131 -36.41 7.61 36.42
N GLU A 132 -37.09 7.55 35.28
CA GLU A 132 -38.56 7.50 35.21
C GLU A 132 -39.10 6.19 35.81
#